data_AF-A0A7M6DS19-F1
#
_entry.id   AF-A0A7M6DS19-F1
#
_cell.length_a   1.000
_cell.length_b   1.000
_cell.length_c   1.000
_cell.angle_alpha   90.00
_cell.angle_beta   90.00
_cell.angle_gamma   90.00
#
_symmetry.space_group_name_H-M   'P 1'
#
loop_
_entity.id
_entity.type
_entity.pdbx_description
1 polymer ?
#
loop_
_entity_poly.entity_id
_entity_poly.type
_entity_poly.pdbx_seq_one_letter_code
_entity_poly.pdbx_strand_id
1 'polypeptide(L)'
;MYHELLIALSGLPGAIFKADKYGGLEVTKNLPFLHPSEAELLDKLCSLGGHYRSLLKFIETYSVDLSPIDHLLKNDNRNPLEGQYLHAFCAGLTSVLKPYQDSLVQIERRVMKDPYTSLSHIHRGLEEYFFIFPVLSGLVETMDTNKLHGCQVLELLYNESNTGNPTVRKAILK
;
A
#
# COMPACT_ATOMS: atom_id res chain seq x y z
N MET A 1 -8.65 15.83 -12.50
CA MET A 1 -8.31 15.50 -11.09
C MET A 1 -8.47 14.01 -10.80
N TYR A 2 -9.61 13.36 -11.10
CA TYR A 2 -9.79 11.94 -10.76
C TYR A 2 -8.78 10.97 -11.40
N HIS A 3 -8.32 11.24 -12.63
CA HIS A 3 -7.26 10.43 -13.24
C HIS A 3 -5.94 10.48 -12.45
N GLU A 4 -5.50 11.68 -12.07
CA GLU A 4 -4.33 11.87 -11.18
C GLU A 4 -4.52 11.18 -9.83
N LEU A 5 -5.75 11.18 -9.28
CA LEU A 5 -6.05 10.51 -8.02
C LEU A 5 -5.95 8.98 -8.16
N LEU A 6 -6.45 8.41 -9.24
CA LEU A 6 -6.35 6.96 -9.50
C LEU A 6 -4.90 6.52 -9.72
N ILE A 7 -4.09 7.34 -10.39
CA ILE A 7 -2.65 7.13 -10.52
C ILE A 7 -1.98 7.16 -9.13
N ALA A 8 -2.33 8.15 -8.30
CA ALA A 8 -1.83 8.25 -6.93
C ALA A 8 -2.21 7.04 -6.07
N LEU A 9 -3.47 6.60 -6.14
CA LEU A 9 -3.95 5.40 -5.44
C LEU A 9 -3.28 4.12 -5.94
N SER A 10 -2.77 4.10 -7.17
CA SER A 10 -1.96 3.01 -7.71
C SER A 10 -0.50 3.05 -7.24
N GLY A 11 -0.14 3.99 -6.36
CA GLY A 11 1.18 4.11 -5.75
C GLY A 11 2.16 5.02 -6.50
N LEU A 12 1.71 5.71 -7.55
CA LEU A 12 2.55 6.57 -8.39
C LEU A 12 2.34 8.05 -8.04
N PRO A 13 3.39 8.79 -7.63
CA PRO A 13 3.26 10.21 -7.39
C PRO A 13 3.03 10.97 -8.71
N GLY A 14 2.28 12.06 -8.64
CA GLY A 14 1.92 12.93 -9.77
C GLY A 14 2.17 14.40 -9.47
N ALA A 15 1.59 15.28 -10.29
CA ALA A 15 1.75 16.72 -10.16
C ALA A 15 0.94 17.28 -8.98
N ILE A 16 -0.28 16.77 -8.80
CA ILE A 16 -1.21 17.19 -7.73
C ILE A 16 -0.93 16.41 -6.45
N PHE A 17 -0.70 15.11 -6.56
CA PHE A 17 -0.47 14.18 -5.46
C PHE A 17 1.01 13.84 -5.37
N LYS A 18 1.74 14.50 -4.48
CA LYS A 18 3.19 14.40 -4.40
C LYS A 18 3.61 13.33 -3.42
N ALA A 19 4.79 12.75 -3.66
CA ALA A 19 5.45 11.93 -2.66
C ALA A 19 5.94 12.82 -1.51
N ASP A 20 5.61 12.46 -0.28
CA ASP A 20 6.20 13.07 0.90
C ASP A 20 7.62 12.52 1.15
N LYS A 21 8.41 13.24 1.94
CA LYS A 21 9.76 12.89 2.38
C LYS A 21 9.84 11.52 3.05
N TYR A 22 8.77 11.10 3.73
CA TYR A 22 8.67 9.80 4.39
C TYR A 22 8.09 8.70 3.49
N GLY A 23 7.88 8.97 2.20
CA GLY A 23 7.36 7.99 1.23
C GLY A 23 5.83 7.90 1.16
N GLY A 24 5.12 8.70 1.97
CA GLY A 24 3.67 8.88 1.87
C GLY A 24 3.25 9.64 0.61
N LEU A 25 1.94 9.84 0.44
CA LEU A 25 1.37 10.70 -0.60
C LEU A 25 0.64 11.87 0.06
N GLU A 26 0.83 13.06 -0.48
CA GLU A 26 0.19 14.29 -0.02
C GLU A 26 -0.46 15.04 -1.17
N VAL A 27 -1.62 15.65 -0.90
CA VAL A 27 -2.28 16.56 -1.84
C VAL A 27 -1.59 17.91 -1.79
N THR A 28 -1.37 18.53 -2.94
CA THR A 28 -0.90 19.91 -2.99
C THR A 28 -1.90 20.83 -2.27
N LYS A 29 -1.43 21.49 -1.20
CA LYS A 29 -2.26 22.38 -0.37
C LYS A 29 -2.76 23.59 -1.17
N ASN A 30 -3.93 24.10 -0.79
CA ASN A 30 -4.57 25.31 -1.33
C ASN A 30 -4.99 25.23 -2.80
N LEU A 31 -5.64 24.13 -3.20
CA LEU A 31 -6.36 24.09 -4.48
C LEU A 31 -7.61 24.99 -4.39
N PRO A 32 -7.71 26.08 -5.18
CA PRO A 32 -8.75 27.10 -5.02
C PRO A 32 -10.16 26.62 -5.36
N PHE A 33 -10.29 25.42 -5.94
CA PHE A 33 -11.54 24.83 -6.40
C PHE A 33 -12.06 23.71 -5.49
N LEU A 34 -11.38 23.38 -4.39
CA LEU A 34 -11.79 22.31 -3.49
C LEU A 34 -12.43 22.85 -2.21
N HIS A 35 -13.54 22.24 -1.82
CA HIS A 35 -14.11 22.46 -0.50
C HIS A 35 -13.20 21.82 0.58
N PRO A 36 -13.08 22.40 1.80
CA PRO A 36 -12.26 21.83 2.87
C PRO A 36 -12.55 20.35 3.17
N SER A 37 -13.82 19.94 3.12
CA SER A 37 -14.20 18.54 3.30
C SER A 37 -13.73 17.61 2.17
N GLU A 38 -13.66 18.12 0.94
CA GLU A 38 -13.11 17.36 -0.19
C GLU A 38 -11.60 17.23 -0.05
N ALA A 39 -10.92 18.28 0.41
CA ALA A 39 -9.49 18.23 0.70
C ALA A 39 -9.19 17.17 1.78
N GLU A 40 -9.95 17.13 2.89
CA GLU A 40 -9.79 16.11 3.93
C GLU A 40 -10.04 14.69 3.39
N LEU A 41 -11.02 14.53 2.50
CA LEU A 41 -11.32 13.24 1.88
C LEU A 41 -10.20 12.80 0.93
N LEU A 42 -9.60 13.72 0.18
CA LEU A 42 -8.43 13.46 -0.65
C LEU A 42 -7.22 13.09 0.21
N ASP A 43 -6.99 13.78 1.34
CA ASP A 43 -5.89 13.46 2.26
C ASP A 43 -6.01 12.04 2.81
N LYS A 44 -7.24 11.61 3.17
CA LYS A 44 -7.51 10.21 3.56
C LYS A 44 -7.16 9.24 2.43
N LEU A 45 -7.63 9.50 1.22
CA LEU A 45 -7.33 8.66 0.05
C LEU A 45 -5.83 8.62 -0.28
N CYS A 46 -5.11 9.74 -0.08
CA CYS A 46 -3.67 9.79 -0.24
C CYS A 46 -2.94 8.97 0.82
N SER A 47 -3.38 9.01 2.08
CA SER A 47 -2.86 8.13 3.13
C SER A 47 -3.02 6.66 2.74
N LEU A 48 -4.19 6.25 2.21
CA LEU A 48 -4.42 4.91 1.70
C LEU A 48 -3.43 4.53 0.57
N GLY A 49 -3.27 5.40 -0.42
CA GLY A 49 -2.32 5.20 -1.51
C GLY A 49 -0.86 5.15 -1.03
N GLY A 50 -0.53 5.90 0.02
CA GLY A 50 0.78 5.88 0.67
C GLY A 50 1.08 4.54 1.34
N HIS A 51 0.13 3.98 2.08
CA HIS A 51 0.25 2.62 2.62
C HIS A 51 0.44 1.59 1.52
N TYR A 52 -0.40 1.64 0.46
CA TYR A 52 -0.28 0.75 -0.69
C TYR A 52 1.10 0.83 -1.34
N ARG A 53 1.63 2.04 -1.56
CA ARG A 53 2.96 2.28 -2.11
C ARG A 53 4.07 1.69 -1.23
N SER A 54 3.96 1.84 0.09
CA SER A 54 4.93 1.26 1.04
C SER A 54 4.95 -0.27 0.93
N LEU A 55 3.77 -0.90 0.84
CA LEU A 55 3.64 -2.34 0.67
C LEU A 55 4.23 -2.82 -0.66
N LEU A 56 3.98 -2.10 -1.77
CA LEU A 56 4.60 -2.42 -3.06
C LEU A 56 6.11 -2.32 -3.01
N LYS A 57 6.66 -1.26 -2.43
CA LYS A 57 8.11 -1.07 -2.28
C LYS A 57 8.73 -2.23 -1.49
N PHE A 58 8.06 -2.70 -0.45
CA PHE A 58 8.53 -3.85 0.33
C PHE A 58 8.55 -5.12 -0.52
N ILE A 59 7.49 -5.40 -1.26
CA ILE A 59 7.43 -6.55 -2.19
C ILE A 59 8.54 -6.45 -3.24
N GLU A 60 8.76 -5.29 -3.85
CA GLU A 60 9.83 -5.08 -4.82
C GLU A 60 11.22 -5.29 -4.23
N THR A 61 11.41 -4.93 -2.96
CA THR A 61 12.70 -5.07 -2.27
C THR A 61 13.01 -6.54 -1.94
N TYR A 62 12.00 -7.33 -1.59
CA TYR A 62 12.19 -8.65 -0.98
C TYR A 62 11.62 -9.84 -1.79
N SER A 63 10.86 -9.62 -2.86
CA SER A 63 10.34 -10.71 -3.72
C SER A 63 11.24 -11.06 -4.91
N VAL A 64 12.18 -10.18 -5.28
CA VAL A 64 13.07 -10.41 -6.43
C VAL A 64 14.22 -11.32 -6.03
N ASP A 65 14.05 -12.61 -6.28
CA ASP A 65 15.16 -13.50 -6.56
C ASP A 65 15.70 -13.20 -7.98
N LEU A 66 17.03 -13.19 -8.13
CA LEU A 66 17.82 -13.32 -9.38
C LEU A 66 18.43 -12.04 -10.00
N SER A 67 19.57 -11.61 -9.46
CA SER A 67 20.84 -11.81 -10.20
C SER A 67 22.02 -11.88 -9.21
N PRO A 68 22.96 -12.85 -9.34
CA PRO A 68 24.21 -12.84 -8.57
C PRO A 68 25.10 -11.61 -8.87
N ILE A 69 24.73 -10.81 -9.87
CA ILE A 69 25.50 -9.68 -10.38
C ILE A 69 25.11 -8.39 -9.64
N ASP A 70 23.85 -8.24 -9.20
CA ASP A 70 23.41 -7.04 -8.47
C ASP A 70 23.92 -6.99 -7.02
N HIS A 71 24.20 -8.15 -6.40
CA HIS A 71 24.86 -8.20 -5.10
C HIS A 71 26.31 -7.66 -5.14
N LEU A 72 26.96 -7.64 -6.31
CA LEU A 72 28.29 -7.05 -6.47
C LEU A 72 28.26 -5.53 -6.70
N LEU A 73 27.10 -4.97 -7.07
CA LEU A 73 26.94 -3.54 -7.40
C LEU A 73 26.20 -2.75 -6.32
N LYS A 74 25.37 -3.40 -5.49
CA LYS A 74 24.76 -2.78 -4.32
C LYS A 74 25.74 -2.83 -3.14
N ASN A 75 26.68 -1.89 -3.15
CA ASN A 75 27.60 -1.56 -2.06
C ASN A 75 26.87 -0.89 -0.87
N ASP A 76 25.68 -1.37 -0.51
CA ASP A 76 24.97 -0.92 0.69
C ASP A 76 25.12 -2.02 1.75
N ASN A 77 25.79 -1.70 2.87
CA ASN A 77 26.09 -2.58 4.01
C ASN A 77 24.83 -3.07 4.76
N ARG A 78 23.68 -3.13 4.09
CA ARG A 78 22.44 -3.68 4.60
C ARG A 78 22.33 -5.08 4.05
N ASN A 79 22.71 -6.09 4.84
CA ASN A 79 22.35 -7.48 4.53
C ASN A 79 20.84 -7.50 4.27
N PRO A 80 20.39 -7.73 3.02
CA PRO A 80 18.97 -7.77 2.74
C PRO A 80 18.37 -8.90 3.58
N LEU A 81 17.15 -8.67 4.07
CA LEU A 81 16.37 -9.75 4.65
C LEU A 81 16.23 -10.83 3.57
N GLU A 82 16.84 -11.99 3.81
CA GLU A 82 16.78 -13.12 2.91
C GLU A 82 16.13 -14.31 3.64
N GLY A 83 15.32 -15.08 2.91
CA GLY A 83 14.74 -16.32 3.42
C GLY A 83 13.39 -16.68 2.81
N GLN A 84 13.15 -17.98 2.67
CA GLN A 84 11.94 -18.51 2.01
C GLN A 84 10.63 -18.02 2.65
N TYR A 85 10.61 -17.81 3.97
CA TYR A 85 9.44 -17.27 4.68
C TYR A 85 9.13 -15.82 4.27
N LEU A 86 10.14 -15.02 3.97
CA LEU A 86 9.95 -13.66 3.50
C LEU A 86 9.40 -13.62 2.07
N HIS A 87 9.90 -14.49 1.19
CA HIS A 87 9.33 -14.65 -0.15
C HIS A 87 7.87 -15.12 -0.10
N ALA A 88 7.58 -16.12 0.74
CA ALA A 88 6.22 -16.59 0.96
C ALA A 88 5.31 -15.48 1.51
N PHE A 89 5.81 -14.66 2.44
CA PHE A 89 5.10 -13.49 2.94
C PHE A 89 4.82 -12.47 1.84
N CYS A 90 5.81 -12.13 0.99
CA CYS A 90 5.61 -11.21 -0.13
C CYS A 90 4.58 -11.74 -1.15
N ALA A 91 4.58 -13.05 -1.41
CA ALA A 91 3.58 -13.69 -2.26
C ALA A 91 2.16 -13.60 -1.64
N GLY A 92 2.04 -13.86 -0.34
CA GLY A 92 0.78 -13.70 0.41
C GLY A 92 0.31 -12.24 0.39
N LEU A 93 1.21 -11.29 0.63
CA LEU A 93 0.92 -9.86 0.58
C LEU A 93 0.41 -9.43 -0.81
N THR A 94 1.04 -9.92 -1.88
CA THR A 94 0.58 -9.67 -3.26
C THR A 94 -0.84 -10.20 -3.49
N SER A 95 -1.16 -11.40 -2.96
CA SER A 95 -2.51 -11.98 -3.02
C SER A 95 -3.55 -11.16 -2.25
N VAL A 96 -3.17 -10.58 -1.10
CA VAL A 96 -4.04 -9.72 -0.29
C VAL A 96 -4.27 -8.36 -0.95
N LEU A 97 -3.29 -7.84 -1.69
CA LEU A 97 -3.39 -6.57 -2.43
C LEU A 97 -4.19 -6.68 -3.75
N LYS A 98 -4.35 -7.89 -4.30
CA LYS A 98 -5.00 -8.08 -5.59
C LYS A 98 -6.45 -7.55 -5.67
N PRO A 99 -7.33 -7.81 -4.67
CA PRO A 99 -8.69 -7.25 -4.66
C PRO A 99 -8.71 -5.71 -4.73
N TYR A 100 -7.77 -5.03 -4.08
CA TYR A 100 -7.67 -3.57 -4.14
C TYR A 100 -7.39 -3.07 -5.56
N GLN A 101 -6.47 -3.72 -6.27
CA GLN A 101 -6.18 -3.41 -7.67
C GLN A 101 -7.43 -3.60 -8.54
N ASP A 102 -8.16 -4.69 -8.32
CA ASP A 102 -9.38 -4.98 -9.07
C ASP A 102 -10.50 -3.96 -8.75
N SER A 103 -10.61 -3.51 -7.50
CA SER A 103 -11.48 -2.40 -7.09
C SER A 103 -11.11 -1.09 -7.78
N LEU A 104 -9.81 -0.74 -7.88
CA LEU A 104 -9.36 0.45 -8.61
C LEU A 104 -9.74 0.40 -10.08
N VAL A 105 -9.55 -0.74 -10.75
CA VAL A 105 -9.95 -0.93 -12.16
C VAL A 105 -11.46 -0.76 -12.34
N GLN A 106 -12.27 -1.23 -11.38
CA GLN A 106 -13.73 -1.02 -11.42
C GLN A 106 -14.11 0.45 -11.26
N ILE A 107 -13.46 1.17 -10.34
CA ILE A 107 -13.66 2.60 -10.12
C ILE A 107 -13.27 3.38 -11.38
N GLU A 108 -12.12 3.07 -11.98
CA GLU A 108 -11.66 3.71 -13.22
C GLU A 108 -12.68 3.54 -14.34
N ARG A 109 -13.13 2.31 -14.60
CA ARG A 109 -14.17 2.02 -15.60
C ARG A 109 -15.45 2.81 -15.32
N ARG A 110 -15.80 3.05 -14.06
CA ARG A 110 -16.98 3.84 -13.69
C ARG A 110 -16.76 5.32 -13.96
N VAL A 111 -15.62 5.89 -13.55
CA VAL A 111 -15.26 7.29 -13.82
C VAL A 111 -15.23 7.58 -15.32
N MET A 112 -14.77 6.62 -16.13
CA MET A 112 -14.81 6.73 -17.59
C MET A 112 -16.23 6.72 -18.17
N LYS A 113 -17.15 5.95 -17.58
CA LYS A 113 -18.56 5.88 -18.02
C LYS A 113 -19.38 7.08 -17.55
N ASP A 114 -19.07 7.59 -16.36
CA ASP A 114 -19.82 8.64 -15.68
C ASP A 114 -18.86 9.69 -15.11
N PRO A 115 -18.60 10.77 -15.86
CA PRO A 115 -17.69 11.85 -15.45
C PRO A 115 -18.14 12.59 -14.17
N TYR A 116 -19.39 12.43 -13.74
CA TYR A 116 -19.94 13.08 -12.54
C TYR A 116 -19.81 12.21 -11.29
N THR A 117 -19.05 11.12 -11.35
CA THR A 117 -18.76 10.28 -10.18
C THR A 117 -18.15 11.13 -9.07
N SER A 118 -18.74 11.09 -7.88
CA SER A 118 -18.28 11.89 -6.73
C SER A 118 -17.10 11.24 -6.01
N LEU A 119 -16.30 12.06 -5.34
CA LEU A 119 -15.18 11.59 -4.52
C LEU A 119 -15.64 10.62 -3.41
N SER A 120 -16.82 10.86 -2.82
CA SER A 120 -17.42 9.98 -1.82
C SER A 120 -17.70 8.58 -2.37
N HIS A 121 -18.03 8.45 -3.65
CA HIS A 121 -18.20 7.14 -4.28
C HIS A 121 -16.89 6.37 -4.37
N ILE A 122 -15.80 7.05 -4.74
CA ILE A 122 -14.45 6.48 -4.77
C ILE A 122 -14.04 6.04 -3.36
N HIS A 123 -14.23 6.91 -2.37
CA HIS A 123 -13.95 6.59 -0.96
C HIS A 123 -14.71 5.35 -0.49
N ARG A 124 -16.02 5.29 -0.74
CA ARG A 124 -16.84 4.11 -0.39
C ARG A 124 -16.35 2.83 -1.06
N GLY A 125 -15.92 2.91 -2.32
CA GLY A 125 -15.39 1.75 -3.04
C GLY A 125 -14.08 1.20 -2.46
N LEU A 126 -13.38 1.99 -1.64
CA LEU A 126 -12.09 1.64 -1.04
C LEU A 126 -12.14 1.56 0.50
N GLU A 127 -13.32 1.69 1.10
CA GLU A 127 -13.52 1.81 2.55
C GLU A 127 -12.90 0.65 3.35
N GLU A 128 -13.04 -0.57 2.83
CA GLU A 128 -12.45 -1.80 3.38
C GLU A 128 -10.93 -1.67 3.62
N TYR A 129 -10.22 -1.08 2.67
CA TYR A 129 -8.76 -1.08 2.64
C TYR A 129 -8.16 -0.08 3.62
N PHE A 130 -8.94 0.91 4.07
CA PHE A 130 -8.52 1.84 5.14
C PHE A 130 -8.28 1.14 6.47
N PHE A 131 -8.87 -0.04 6.69
CA PHE A 131 -8.63 -0.83 7.90
C PHE A 131 -7.50 -1.83 7.72
N ILE A 132 -7.35 -2.38 6.52
CA ILE A 132 -6.38 -3.45 6.23
C ILE A 132 -4.97 -2.86 6.06
N PHE A 133 -4.83 -1.81 5.24
CA PHE A 133 -3.52 -1.33 4.81
C PHE A 133 -2.66 -0.74 5.92
N PRO A 134 -3.20 0.02 6.90
CA PRO A 134 -2.40 0.48 8.02
C PRO A 134 -1.77 -0.68 8.80
N VAL A 135 -2.53 -1.75 9.07
CA VAL A 135 -2.05 -2.94 9.79
C VAL A 135 -0.95 -3.64 9.00
N LEU A 136 -1.17 -3.87 7.70
CA LEU A 136 -0.15 -4.48 6.83
C LEU A 136 1.11 -3.63 6.73
N SER A 137 0.97 -2.30 6.67
CA SER A 137 2.11 -1.40 6.58
C SER A 137 2.93 -1.39 7.87
N GLY A 138 2.27 -1.44 9.03
CA GLY A 138 2.93 -1.58 10.33
C GLY A 138 3.65 -2.93 10.49
N LEU A 139 3.06 -4.01 9.99
CA LEU A 139 3.71 -5.32 9.91
C LEU A 139 5.02 -5.26 9.13
N VAL A 140 4.95 -4.71 7.91
CA VAL A 140 6.11 -4.53 7.02
C VAL A 140 7.18 -3.64 7.66
N GLU A 141 6.79 -2.53 8.27
CA GLU A 141 7.71 -1.63 8.97
C GLU A 141 8.38 -2.32 10.17
N THR A 142 7.62 -3.12 10.92
CA THR A 142 8.14 -3.91 12.05
C THR A 142 9.15 -4.96 11.58
N MET A 143 8.88 -5.62 10.45
CA MET A 143 9.79 -6.59 9.84
C MET A 143 11.10 -5.94 9.39
N ASP A 144 11.03 -4.77 8.75
CA ASP A 144 12.20 -4.03 8.27
C ASP A 144 13.04 -3.47 9.43
N THR A 145 12.38 -2.92 10.45
CA THR A 145 13.03 -2.31 11.62
C THR A 145 13.76 -3.36 12.48
N ASN A 146 13.08 -4.46 12.80
CA ASN A 146 13.62 -5.51 13.67
C ASN A 146 14.46 -6.55 12.93
N LYS A 147 14.53 -6.43 11.61
CA LYS A 147 15.18 -7.39 10.72
C LYS A 147 14.77 -8.84 11.00
N LEU A 148 13.46 -9.10 10.99
CA LEU A 148 12.93 -10.42 11.33
C LEU A 148 13.31 -11.47 10.28
N HIS A 149 13.70 -12.66 10.75
CA HIS A 149 14.10 -13.75 9.87
C HIS A 149 13.38 -15.06 10.21
N GLY A 150 13.13 -15.87 9.16
CA GLY A 150 12.60 -17.22 9.29
C GLY A 150 11.25 -17.28 10.01
N CYS A 151 11.15 -18.11 11.04
CA CYS A 151 9.91 -18.35 11.77
C CYS A 151 9.42 -17.14 12.58
N GLN A 152 10.26 -16.14 12.84
CA GLN A 152 9.83 -14.91 13.54
C GLN A 152 8.79 -14.13 12.73
N VAL A 153 8.82 -14.26 11.39
CA VAL A 153 7.80 -13.71 10.50
C VAL A 153 6.43 -14.34 10.79
N LEU A 154 6.40 -15.67 10.98
CA LEU A 154 5.17 -16.39 11.31
C LEU A 154 4.66 -16.05 12.71
N GLU A 155 5.55 -15.90 13.69
CA GLU A 155 5.19 -15.49 15.05
C GLU A 155 4.55 -14.11 15.07
N LEU A 156 5.13 -13.14 14.34
CA LEU A 156 4.55 -11.82 14.17
C LEU A 156 3.15 -11.88 13.54
N LEU A 157 3.00 -12.64 12.45
CA LEU A 157 1.69 -12.81 11.79
C LEU A 157 0.67 -13.47 12.69
N TYR A 158 1.09 -14.46 13.47
CA TYR A 158 0.22 -15.12 14.44
C TYR A 158 -0.27 -14.14 15.51
N ASN A 159 0.61 -13.30 16.04
CA ASN A 159 0.26 -12.28 17.03
C ASN A 159 -0.72 -11.25 16.46
N GLU A 160 -0.45 -10.74 15.25
CA GLU A 160 -1.34 -9.79 14.57
C GLU A 160 -2.66 -10.44 14.07
N SER A 161 -2.72 -11.77 13.95
CA SER A 161 -3.98 -12.46 13.61
C SER A 161 -5.03 -12.39 14.72
N ASN A 162 -4.61 -12.09 15.96
CA ASN A 162 -5.47 -11.91 17.12
C ASN A 162 -6.13 -10.52 17.15
N THR A 163 -6.73 -10.11 16.04
CA THR A 163 -7.46 -8.84 15.93
C THR A 163 -8.96 -9.03 16.09
N GLY A 164 -9.62 -8.01 16.64
CA GLY A 164 -11.08 -7.95 16.75
C GLY A 164 -11.80 -7.63 15.43
N ASN A 165 -11.07 -7.28 14.37
CA ASN A 165 -11.63 -6.95 13.06
C ASN A 165 -11.59 -8.19 12.14
N PRO A 166 -12.74 -8.75 11.72
CA PRO A 166 -12.79 -9.97 10.94
C PRO A 166 -12.15 -9.82 9.54
N THR A 167 -12.22 -8.62 8.95
CA THR A 167 -11.66 -8.34 7.62
C THR A 167 -10.14 -8.35 7.67
N VAL A 168 -9.56 -7.71 8.69
CA VAL A 168 -8.10 -7.69 8.92
C VAL A 168 -7.60 -9.10 9.22
N ARG A 169 -8.28 -9.82 10.11
CA ARG A 169 -7.93 -11.22 10.42
C ARG A 169 -7.95 -12.11 9.18
N LYS A 170 -8.97 -11.98 8.33
CA LYS A 170 -9.06 -12.74 7.07
C LYS A 170 -7.92 -12.38 6.11
N ALA A 171 -7.48 -11.13 6.09
CA ALA A 171 -6.34 -10.69 5.28
C ALA A 171 -5.02 -11.28 5.78
N ILE A 172 -4.80 -11.37 7.10
CA ILE A 172 -3.57 -11.92 7.69
C ILE A 172 -3.49 -13.45 7.54
N LEU A 173 -4.61 -14.15 7.62
CA LEU A 173 -4.67 -15.62 7.53
C LEU A 173 -4.68 -16.17 6.10
N LYS A 174 -4.51 -15.32 5.09
CA LYS A 174 -4.64 -15.65 3.67
C LYS A 174 -3.31 -16.07 3.07
#